data_AF-A0A523KMH6-F1
#
_entry.id   AF-A0A523KMH6-F1
#
_cell.length_a   1.000
_cell.length_b   1.000
_cell.length_c   1.000
_cell.angle_alpha   90.00
_cell.angle_beta   90.00
_cell.angle_gamma   90.00
#
_symmetry.space_group_name_H-M   'P 1'
#
loop_
_entity.id
_entity.type
_entity.pdbx_description
1 polymer ?
#
loop_
_entity_poly.entity_id
_entity_poly.type
_entity_poly.pdbx_seq_one_letter_code
_entity_poly.pdbx_strand_id
1 'polypeptide(L)'
;MHVQWTGRAERALCNRREPLVIEMQLYFSCVVKKRVLFHDQTDFETTGVNDNIQIAFRPIQAAACDPEEFARNYPVGRVLNAPAATRMIPSKISIDFRKGRWQGEFGFDA
;
A
#
# COMPACT_ATOMS: atom_id res chain seq x y z
N MET A 1 7.42 -1.49 11.82
CA MET A 1 6.18 -1.56 11.02
C MET A 1 5.08 -2.12 11.92
N HIS A 2 4.01 -1.35 12.13
CA HIS A 2 2.84 -1.73 12.90
C HIS A 2 1.65 -2.00 11.98
N VAL A 3 1.09 -3.20 12.05
CA VAL A 3 -0.02 -3.60 11.17
C VAL A 3 -1.25 -3.83 12.04
N GLN A 4 -2.33 -3.11 11.72
CA GLN A 4 -3.61 -3.21 12.42
C GLN A 4 -4.71 -3.59 11.45
N TRP A 5 -5.69 -4.33 11.93
CA TRP A 5 -6.83 -4.73 11.14
C TRP A 5 -8.09 -4.80 12.00
N THR A 6 -9.25 -4.65 11.35
CA THR A 6 -10.53 -4.80 12.03
C THR A 6 -10.90 -6.27 12.21
N GLY A 7 -11.86 -6.58 13.08
CA GLY A 7 -12.42 -7.94 13.19
C GLY A 7 -13.15 -8.44 11.92
N ARG A 8 -13.49 -7.56 10.97
CA ARG A 8 -13.96 -7.98 9.64
C ARG A 8 -12.79 -8.41 8.75
N ALA A 9 -11.71 -7.64 8.78
CA ALA A 9 -10.47 -7.99 8.09
C ALA A 9 -9.89 -9.30 8.63
N GLU A 10 -9.88 -9.51 9.94
CA GLU A 10 -9.43 -10.79 10.55
C GLU A 10 -10.16 -11.99 9.94
N ARG A 11 -11.50 -11.96 9.97
CA ARG A 11 -12.32 -13.04 9.38
C ARG A 11 -12.05 -13.24 7.90
N ALA A 12 -11.83 -12.16 7.15
CA ALA A 12 -11.50 -12.25 5.74
C ALA A 12 -10.10 -12.84 5.52
N LEU A 13 -9.11 -12.51 6.35
CA LEU A 13 -7.77 -13.10 6.31
C LEU A 13 -7.81 -14.60 6.61
N CYS A 14 -8.51 -15.05 7.67
CA CYS A 14 -8.60 -16.47 8.03
C CYS A 14 -9.24 -17.34 6.94
N ASN A 15 -10.05 -16.77 6.05
CA ASN A 15 -10.70 -17.48 4.97
C ASN A 15 -9.84 -17.55 3.69
N ARG A 16 -8.66 -16.91 3.66
CA ARG A 16 -7.75 -16.97 2.53
C ARG A 16 -6.89 -18.22 2.59
N ARG A 17 -6.52 -18.72 1.41
CA ARG A 17 -5.57 -19.82 1.25
C ARG A 17 -4.13 -19.35 1.08
N GLU A 18 -3.97 -18.11 0.60
CA GLU A 18 -2.68 -17.48 0.35
C GLU A 18 -2.61 -16.15 1.12
N PRO A 19 -1.40 -15.72 1.53
CA PRO A 19 -1.20 -14.43 2.18
C PRO A 19 -1.84 -13.29 1.37
N LEU A 20 -2.33 -12.26 2.05
CA LEU A 20 -2.73 -11.01 1.41
C LEU A 20 -1.50 -10.13 1.21
N VAL A 21 -1.24 -9.71 -0.03
CA VAL A 21 -0.20 -8.72 -0.31
C VAL A 21 -0.81 -7.33 -0.21
N ILE A 22 -0.26 -6.51 0.67
CA ILE A 22 -0.67 -5.12 0.87
C ILE A 22 0.42 -4.20 0.34
N GLU A 23 0.14 -3.54 -0.78
CA GLU A 23 1.06 -2.60 -1.42
C GLU A 23 0.76 -1.16 -0.96
N MET A 24 1.75 -0.51 -0.36
CA MET A 24 1.73 0.90 -0.01
C MET A 24 2.47 1.70 -1.06
N GLN A 25 1.75 2.55 -1.78
CA GLN A 25 2.33 3.46 -2.76
C GLN A 25 2.37 4.88 -2.22
N LEU A 26 3.56 5.48 -2.21
CA LEU A 26 3.77 6.90 -1.92
C LEU A 26 4.14 7.62 -3.21
N TYR A 27 3.20 8.42 -3.72
CA TYR A 27 3.39 9.17 -4.96
C TYR A 27 4.07 10.51 -4.66
N PHE A 28 5.22 10.71 -5.29
CA PHE A 28 5.92 11.98 -5.35
C PHE A 28 5.43 12.73 -6.60
N SER A 29 4.43 13.59 -6.39
CA SER A 29 3.94 14.59 -7.36
C SER A 29 4.06 15.99 -6.72
N CYS A 30 3.46 17.06 -7.28
CA CYS A 30 3.47 18.37 -6.60
C CYS A 30 2.81 18.32 -5.21
N VAL A 31 1.96 17.31 -4.96
CA VAL A 31 1.49 16.97 -3.62
C VAL A 31 1.81 15.50 -3.36
N VAL A 32 2.28 15.20 -2.14
CA VAL A 32 2.47 13.81 -1.72
C VAL A 32 1.11 13.12 -1.60
N LYS A 33 0.93 12.00 -2.29
CA LYS A 33 -0.31 11.21 -2.25
C LYS A 33 -0.02 9.78 -1.81
N LYS A 34 -0.97 9.19 -1.10
CA LYS A 34 -0.89 7.83 -0.57
C LYS A 34 -1.93 6.96 -1.25
N ARG A 35 -1.59 5.71 -1.52
CA ARG A 35 -2.54 4.70 -2.01
C ARG A 35 -2.19 3.35 -1.40
N VAL A 36 -3.21 2.58 -1.03
CA VAL A 36 -3.07 1.17 -0.64
C VAL A 36 -3.75 0.30 -1.69
N LEU A 37 -3.02 -0.70 -2.17
CA LEU A 37 -3.52 -1.72 -3.08
C LEU A 37 -3.41 -3.09 -2.42
N PHE A 38 -4.25 -4.01 -2.87
CA PHE A 38 -4.36 -5.35 -2.32
C PHE A 38 -4.29 -6.36 -3.45
N HIS A 39 -3.38 -7.33 -3.32
CA HIS A 39 -3.13 -8.33 -4.34
C HIS A 39 -3.13 -9.72 -3.71
N ASP A 40 -3.49 -10.71 -4.52
CA ASP A 40 -3.30 -12.11 -4.13
C ASP A 40 -1.86 -12.55 -4.37
N GLN A 41 -1.23 -12.08 -5.46
CA GLN A 41 0.16 -12.38 -5.83
C GLN A 41 0.82 -11.15 -6.45
N THR A 42 2.15 -11.14 -6.46
CA THR A 42 2.95 -10.06 -7.03
C THR A 42 4.30 -10.55 -7.53
N ASP A 43 4.91 -9.80 -8.46
CA ASP A 43 6.26 -9.96 -8.97
C ASP A 43 7.31 -9.07 -8.27
N PHE A 44 6.87 -8.11 -7.46
CA PHE A 44 7.76 -7.23 -6.70
C PHE A 44 8.10 -7.77 -5.30
N GLU A 45 9.21 -7.28 -4.73
CA GLU A 45 9.66 -7.69 -3.40
C GLU A 45 8.63 -7.36 -2.31
N THR A 46 8.43 -8.31 -1.41
CA THR A 46 7.56 -8.16 -0.23
C THR A 46 8.29 -8.57 1.04
N THR A 47 7.86 -7.99 2.16
CA THR A 47 8.25 -8.43 3.51
C THR A 47 7.08 -9.14 4.16
N GLY A 48 7.30 -10.36 4.66
CA GLY A 48 6.31 -11.07 5.46
C GLY A 48 6.10 -10.40 6.82
N VAL A 49 4.84 -10.16 7.19
CA VAL A 49 4.47 -9.69 8.54
C VAL A 49 4.10 -10.88 9.41
N ASN A 50 3.34 -11.81 8.85
CA ASN A 50 2.96 -13.09 9.42
C ASN A 50 2.53 -14.04 8.27
N ASP A 51 2.02 -15.22 8.60
CA ASP A 51 1.61 -16.24 7.62
C ASP A 51 0.47 -15.79 6.69
N ASN A 52 -0.30 -14.76 7.06
CA ASN A 52 -1.47 -14.29 6.32
C ASN A 52 -1.25 -12.94 5.63
N ILE A 53 -0.15 -12.23 5.91
CA ILE A 53 0.07 -10.86 5.45
C ILE A 53 1.50 -10.68 4.96
N GLN A 54 1.61 -10.18 3.75
CA GLN A 54 2.82 -9.63 3.17
C GLN A 54 2.62 -8.16 2.86
N ILE A 55 3.69 -7.37 2.96
CA ILE A 55 3.65 -5.94 2.65
C ILE A 55 4.71 -5.59 1.62
N ALA A 56 4.39 -4.61 0.78
CA ALA A 56 5.34 -3.97 -0.12
C ALA A 56 5.24 -2.46 0.03
N PHE A 57 6.39 -1.79 0.08
CA PHE A 57 6.44 -0.33 -0.01
C PHE A 57 7.06 0.08 -1.33
N ARG A 58 6.33 0.86 -2.12
CA ARG A 58 6.78 1.33 -3.44
C ARG A 58 6.65 2.84 -3.53
N PRO A 59 7.74 3.60 -3.38
CA PRO A 59 7.73 5.02 -3.72
C PRO A 59 7.57 5.17 -5.23
N ILE A 60 6.60 5.96 -5.68
CA ILE A 60 6.25 6.11 -7.09
C ILE A 60 6.52 7.55 -7.54
N GLN A 61 7.25 7.72 -8.63
CA GLN A 61 7.30 9.00 -9.35
C GLN A 61 6.09 9.09 -10.25
N ALA A 62 5.25 10.10 -10.04
CA ALA A 62 4.14 10.37 -10.95
C ALA A 62 4.69 10.83 -12.31
N ALA A 63 4.11 10.35 -13.42
CA ALA A 63 4.50 10.76 -14.77
C ALA A 63 4.11 12.21 -15.09
N ALA A 64 3.04 12.69 -14.45
CA ALA A 64 2.55 14.06 -14.58
C ALA A 64 2.30 14.65 -13.19
N CYS A 65 2.53 15.96 -13.07
CA CYS A 65 2.00 16.72 -11.95
C CYS A 65 0.68 17.41 -12.35
N ASP A 66 -0.38 16.61 -12.46
CA ASP A 66 -1.74 17.10 -12.62
C ASP A 66 -2.63 16.53 -11.50
N PRO A 67 -3.12 17.37 -10.57
CA PRO A 67 -4.01 16.95 -9.49
C PRO A 67 -5.34 16.33 -9.97
N GLU A 68 -5.89 16.79 -11.10
CA GLU A 68 -7.16 16.26 -11.62
C GLU A 68 -6.96 14.91 -12.30
N GLU A 69 -5.89 14.76 -13.08
CA GLU A 69 -5.53 13.46 -13.67
C GLU A 69 -5.24 12.42 -12.58
N PHE A 70 -4.58 12.83 -11.50
CA PHE A 70 -4.33 11.97 -10.35
C PHE A 70 -5.62 11.49 -9.70
N ALA A 71 -6.58 12.39 -9.47
CA ALA A 71 -7.86 12.06 -8.86
C ALA A 71 -8.68 11.08 -9.71
N ARG A 72 -8.55 11.15 -11.04
CA ARG A 72 -9.29 10.29 -11.97
C ARG A 72 -8.62 8.94 -12.18
N ASN A 73 -7.31 8.91 -12.40
CA ASN A 73 -6.66 7.74 -13.01
C ASN A 73 -5.52 7.15 -12.20
N TYR A 74 -4.96 7.86 -11.21
CA TYR A 74 -3.64 7.56 -10.62
C TYR A 74 -2.59 7.33 -11.73
N PRO A 75 -1.87 8.36 -12.19
CA PRO A 75 -1.00 8.28 -13.36
C PRO A 75 -0.02 7.11 -13.22
N VAL A 76 0.14 6.36 -14.31
CA VAL A 76 1.13 5.28 -14.38
C VAL A 76 2.49 5.88 -14.05
N GLY A 77 3.02 5.51 -12.90
CA GLY A 77 4.29 6.01 -12.40
C GLY A 77 5.35 4.92 -12.41
N ARG A 78 6.61 5.33 -12.28
CA ARG A 78 7.74 4.40 -12.12
C ARG A 78 8.17 4.33 -10.67
N VAL A 79 8.67 3.17 -10.24
CA VAL A 79 9.25 3.01 -8.91
C VAL A 79 10.48 3.91 -8.78
N LEU A 80 10.55 4.66 -7.69
CA LEU A 80 11.67 5.52 -7.34
C LEU A 80 12.72 4.75 -6.56
N ASN A 81 13.91 4.63 -7.12
CA ASN A 81 15.05 3.98 -6.45
C ASN A 81 15.98 4.99 -5.74
N ALA A 82 15.58 6.26 -5.65
CA ALA A 82 16.37 7.29 -4.99
C ALA A 82 16.50 7.00 -3.48
N PRO A 83 17.70 7.05 -2.87
CA PRO A 83 17.91 6.67 -1.47
C PRO A 83 17.05 7.40 -0.45
N ALA A 84 16.73 8.68 -0.70
CA ALA A 84 15.84 9.44 0.17
C ALA A 84 14.40 8.92 0.13
N ALA A 85 13.90 8.56 -1.06
CA ALA A 85 12.53 8.07 -1.24
C ALA A 85 12.36 6.65 -0.68
N THR A 86 13.37 5.79 -0.84
CA THR A 86 13.35 4.42 -0.30
C THR A 86 13.48 4.38 1.23
N ARG A 87 13.93 5.47 1.86
CA ARG A 87 13.97 5.62 3.33
C ARG A 87 12.66 6.16 3.93
N MET A 88 11.74 6.68 3.12
CA MET A 88 10.42 7.13 3.59
C MET A 88 9.46 5.96 3.76
N ILE A 89 9.87 4.95 4.54
CA ILE A 89 9.07 3.74 4.79
C ILE A 89 7.99 4.07 5.83
N PRO A 90 6.71 3.77 5.57
CA PRO A 90 5.63 3.93 6.54
C PRO A 90 5.91 3.18 7.84
N SER A 91 5.50 3.76 8.97
CA SER A 91 5.62 3.10 10.27
C SER A 91 4.42 2.21 10.58
N LYS A 92 3.25 2.55 10.05
CA LYS A 92 1.97 1.91 10.38
C LYS A 92 1.03 1.76 9.19
N ILE A 93 0.23 0.70 9.20
CA ILE A 93 -0.87 0.47 8.26
C ILE A 93 -2.08 -0.13 8.97
N SER A 94 -3.26 0.35 8.58
CA SER A 94 -4.56 -0.13 9.05
C SER A 94 -5.38 -0.65 7.89
N ILE A 95 -5.93 -1.87 8.00
CA ILE A 95 -6.75 -2.49 6.95
C ILE A 95 -8.15 -2.90 7.46
N ASP A 96 -9.12 -2.88 6.55
CA ASP A 96 -10.50 -3.29 6.79
C ASP A 96 -11.03 -4.09 5.60
N PHE A 97 -12.05 -4.90 5.84
CA PHE A 97 -12.78 -5.62 4.80
C PHE A 97 -14.26 -5.25 4.87
N ARG A 98 -14.76 -4.57 3.85
CA ARG A 98 -16.17 -4.13 3.77
C ARG A 98 -16.73 -4.35 2.38
N LYS A 99 -17.95 -4.87 2.30
CA LYS A 99 -18.68 -5.09 1.04
C LYS A 99 -17.86 -5.89 0.01
N GLY A 100 -17.16 -6.92 0.48
CA GLY A 100 -16.33 -7.79 -0.36
C GLY A 100 -15.03 -7.15 -0.87
N ARG A 101 -14.61 -6.01 -0.30
CA ARG A 101 -13.42 -5.28 -0.75
C ARG A 101 -12.51 -4.93 0.42
N TRP A 102 -11.22 -5.08 0.18
CA TRP A 102 -10.16 -4.59 1.06
C TRP A 102 -10.03 -3.07 0.96
N GLN A 103 -9.77 -2.45 2.10
CA GLN A 103 -9.52 -1.01 2.22
C GLN A 103 -8.40 -0.82 3.23
N GLY A 104 -7.59 0.21 3.05
CA GLY A 104 -6.52 0.50 4.00
C GLY A 104 -5.94 1.88 3.85
N GLU A 105 -5.25 2.28 4.90
CA GLU A 105 -4.54 3.56 5.01
C GLU A 105 -3.23 3.33 5.76
N PHE A 106 -2.18 4.06 5.38
CA PHE A 106 -0.88 4.00 6.05
C PHE A 106 -0.40 5.39 6.51
N GLY A 107 0.44 5.37 7.54
CA GLY A 107 0.98 6.55 8.20
C GLY A 107 2.47 6.44 8.50
N PHE A 108 3.02 7.58 8.88
CA PHE A 108 4.36 7.72 9.44
C PHE A 108 4.21 8.07 10.92
N ASP A 109 5.23 7.77 11.71
CA ASP A 109 5.36 8.33 13.05
C ASP A 109 5.91 9.75 12.89
N ALA A 110 5.46 10.65 13.76
CA ALA A 110 5.86 12.05 13.75
C ALA A 110 7.24 12.24 14.39
#